data_AF-A0A1Q7QJX0-F1
#
_entry.id   AF-A0A1Q7QJX0-F1
#
_cell.length_a   1.000
_cell.length_b   1.000
_cell.length_c   1.000
_cell.angle_alpha   90.00
_cell.angle_beta   90.00
_cell.angle_gamma   90.00
#
_symmetry.space_group_name_H-M   'P 1'
#
loop_
_entity.id
_entity.type
_entity.pdbx_description
1 polymer ?
#
loop_
_entity_poly.entity_id
_entity_poly.type
_entity_poly.pdbx_seq_one_letter_code
_entity_poly.pdbx_strand_id
1 'polypeptide(L)'
;MRWRVVNTGERPARLLAAVLPHAGFRAEERPLDVGLGPGATSDLSLAVSFRAAPGDVVENPFLILSVETDGERWRVLARLRIVAGPNGEPRPETRLITTQRVGFSTEAV
;
A
#
# COMPACT_ATOMS: atom_id res chain seq x y z
N MET A 1 -5.67 -7.83 7.55
CA MET A 1 -4.38 -8.24 6.93
C MET A 1 -3.24 -7.42 7.51
N ARG A 2 -2.04 -8.01 7.61
CA ARG A 2 -0.84 -7.35 8.11
C ARG A 2 0.13 -7.09 6.96
N TRP A 3 0.77 -5.92 6.97
CA TRP A 3 1.73 -5.46 5.99
C TRP A 3 3.00 -5.06 6.70
N ARG A 4 4.15 -5.51 6.21
CA ARG A 4 5.45 -5.04 6.69
C ARG A 4 5.94 -3.95 5.75
N VAL A 5 6.24 -2.78 6.31
CA VAL A 5 6.80 -1.64 5.58
C VAL A 5 8.20 -1.39 6.10
N VAL A 6 9.17 -1.34 5.19
CA VAL A 6 10.58 -1.09 5.48
C VAL A 6 10.96 0.21 4.78
N ASN A 7 11.56 1.14 5.51
CA ASN A 7 12.21 2.28 4.87
C ASN A 7 13.60 1.85 4.38
N THR A 8 13.71 1.56 3.09
CA THR A 8 14.98 1.20 2.45
C THR A 8 15.78 2.41 1.98
N GLY A 9 15.29 3.63 2.22
CA GLY A 9 15.98 4.87 1.90
C GLY A 9 16.93 5.33 3.00
N GLU A 10 17.70 6.37 2.68
CA GLU A 10 18.68 6.97 3.60
C GLU A 10 18.09 8.09 4.48
N ARG A 11 16.84 8.48 4.21
CA ARG A 11 16.18 9.60 4.87
C ARG A 11 14.96 9.11 5.67
N PRO A 12 14.65 9.75 6.81
CA PRO A 12 13.46 9.40 7.58
C PRO A 12 12.19 9.70 6.79
N ALA A 13 11.19 8.84 6.93
CA ALA A 13 9.88 8.99 6.31
C ALA A 13 8.78 8.87 7.35
N ARG A 14 7.63 9.52 7.11
CA ARG A 14 6.43 9.39 7.94
C ARG A 14 5.31 8.80 7.09
N LEU A 15 4.73 7.69 7.54
CA LEU A 15 3.51 7.13 6.95
C LEU A 15 2.32 7.94 7.47
N LEU A 16 1.56 8.53 6.54
CA LEU A 16 0.41 9.40 6.83
C LEU A 16 -0.93 8.67 6.68
N ALA A 17 -1.04 7.78 5.70
CA ALA A 17 -2.27 7.01 5.48
C ALA A 17 -1.97 5.75 4.65
N ALA A 18 -2.88 4.78 4.73
CA ALA A 18 -2.89 3.60 3.88
C ALA A 18 -4.29 3.32 3.35
N VAL A 19 -4.40 2.92 2.08
CA VAL A 19 -5.68 2.56 1.45
C VAL A 19 -5.48 1.42 0.44
N LEU A 20 -6.52 0.59 0.29
CA LEU A 20 -6.63 -0.45 -0.73
C LEU A 20 -7.92 -0.18 -1.51
N PRO A 21 -7.89 0.52 -2.67
CA PRO A 21 -9.11 0.99 -3.32
C PRO A 21 -9.78 -0.06 -4.22
N HIS A 22 -9.13 -1.19 -4.49
CA HIS A 22 -9.60 -2.16 -5.49
C HIS A 22 -10.88 -2.86 -5.03
N ALA A 23 -11.93 -2.90 -5.87
CA ALA A 23 -13.26 -3.39 -5.48
C ALA A 23 -13.27 -4.84 -4.95
N GLY A 24 -12.44 -5.73 -5.52
CA GLY A 24 -12.30 -7.12 -5.07
C GLY A 24 -11.37 -7.33 -3.86
N PHE A 25 -10.54 -6.35 -3.51
CA PHE A 25 -9.57 -6.39 -2.41
C PHE A 25 -9.43 -4.98 -1.83
N ARG A 26 -10.32 -4.64 -0.91
CA ARG A 26 -10.59 -3.26 -0.49
C ARG A 26 -10.35 -3.04 1.00
N ALA A 27 -9.81 -1.89 1.36
CA ALA A 27 -9.82 -1.35 2.70
C ALA A 27 -10.03 0.16 2.60
N GLU A 28 -10.87 0.70 3.48
CA GLU A 28 -11.04 2.15 3.59
C GLU A 28 -9.71 2.81 3.92
N GLU A 29 -9.62 4.11 3.63
CA GLU A 29 -8.46 4.88 4.05
C GLU A 29 -8.32 4.83 5.57
N ARG A 30 -7.13 4.45 6.01
CA ARG A 30 -6.76 4.44 7.41
C ARG A 30 -5.70 5.53 7.62
N PRO A 31 -5.99 6.59 8.39
CA PRO A 31 -4.97 7.52 8.85
C PRO A 31 -3.90 6.81 9.67
N LEU A 32 -2.66 7.22 9.48
CA LEU A 32 -1.48 6.71 10.17
C LEU A 32 -0.70 7.90 10.73
N ASP A 33 0.08 7.61 11.76
CA ASP A 33 1.12 8.51 12.25
C ASP A 33 2.30 7.64 12.69
N VAL A 34 3.10 7.20 11.72
CA VAL A 34 4.21 6.27 11.97
C VAL A 34 5.47 6.83 11.34
N GLY A 35 6.44 7.22 12.18
CA GLY A 35 7.78 7.55 11.74
C GLY A 35 8.61 6.30 11.46
N LEU A 36 9.36 6.33 10.37
CA LEU A 36 10.31 5.30 9.94
C LEU A 36 11.66 5.95 9.65
N GLY A 37 12.63 5.74 10.54
CA GLY A 37 14.03 6.07 10.26
C GLY A 37 14.62 5.21 9.13
N PRO A 38 15.82 5.54 8.63
CA PRO A 38 16.52 4.70 7.65
C PRO A 38 16.68 3.26 8.15
N GLY A 39 16.33 2.28 7.32
CA GLY A 39 16.35 0.85 7.68
C GLY A 39 15.27 0.40 8.67
N ALA A 40 14.47 1.31 9.21
CA ALA A 40 13.43 0.98 10.17
C ALA A 40 12.26 0.23 9.50
N THR A 41 11.59 -0.60 10.31
CA THR A 41 10.47 -1.42 9.89
C THR A 41 9.24 -1.13 10.75
N SER A 42 8.05 -1.18 10.16
CA SER A 42 6.78 -1.17 10.89
C SER A 42 5.79 -2.17 10.30
N ASP A 43 4.98 -2.77 11.17
CA ASP A 43 3.87 -3.63 10.80
C ASP A 43 2.55 -2.83 10.84
N LEU A 44 1.86 -2.75 9.71
CA LEU A 44 0.55 -2.12 9.59
C LEU A 44 -0.53 -3.20 9.53
N SER A 45 -1.67 -2.96 10.19
CA SER A 45 -2.86 -3.79 10.02
C SER A 45 -3.97 -3.00 9.33
N LEU A 46 -4.57 -3.59 8.29
CA LEU A 46 -5.74 -3.06 7.58
C LEU A 46 -6.88 -4.08 7.65
N ALA A 47 -8.10 -3.60 7.92
CA ALA A 47 -9.32 -4.39 7.79
C ALA A 47 -9.67 -4.49 6.29
N VAL A 48 -9.46 -5.67 5.70
CA VAL A 48 -9.62 -5.87 4.25
C VAL A 48 -10.92 -6.62 3.99
N SER A 49 -11.78 -6.04 3.16
CA SER A 49 -12.86 -6.71 2.48
C SER A 49 -12.31 -7.39 1.22
N PHE A 50 -12.53 -8.70 1.11
CA PHE A 50 -12.05 -9.50 -0.01
C PHE A 50 -13.21 -10.29 -0.61
N ARG A 51 -13.36 -10.21 -1.93
CA ARG A 51 -14.41 -10.91 -2.68
C ARG A 51 -13.78 -11.65 -3.85
N ALA A 52 -13.59 -12.95 -3.67
CA ALA A 52 -13.03 -13.87 -4.66
C ALA A 52 -13.38 -15.31 -4.25
N ALA A 53 -13.60 -16.20 -5.19
CA ALA A 53 -13.74 -17.64 -4.93
C ALA A 53 -12.35 -18.28 -4.74
N PRO A 54 -12.23 -19.41 -4.02
CA PRO A 54 -10.97 -20.14 -3.93
C PRO A 54 -10.34 -20.40 -5.30
N GLY A 55 -9.06 -20.07 -5.46
CA GLY A 55 -8.33 -20.17 -6.73
C GLY A 55 -8.42 -18.95 -7.64
N ASP A 56 -9.36 -18.02 -7.40
CA ASP A 56 -9.46 -16.78 -8.17
C ASP A 56 -8.22 -15.91 -7.99
N VAL A 57 -7.96 -15.10 -9.01
CA VAL A 57 -6.86 -14.14 -9.03
C VAL A 57 -7.41 -12.73 -9.19
N VAL A 58 -7.07 -11.86 -8.24
CA VAL A 58 -7.32 -10.42 -8.36
C VAL A 58 -6.04 -9.76 -8.85
N GLU A 59 -6.06 -9.35 -10.12
CA GLU A 59 -4.93 -8.72 -10.80
C GLU A 59 -4.93 -7.19 -10.66
N ASN A 60 -3.74 -6.61 -10.52
CA ASN A 60 -3.49 -5.18 -10.36
C ASN A 60 -4.19 -4.45 -9.17
N PRO A 61 -4.49 -5.05 -8.00
CA PRO A 61 -4.79 -4.26 -6.82
C PRO A 61 -3.55 -3.51 -6.32
N PHE A 62 -3.77 -2.35 -5.69
CA PHE A 62 -2.70 -1.55 -5.11
C PHE A 62 -2.90 -1.37 -3.62
N LEU A 63 -1.83 -1.56 -2.84
CA LEU A 63 -1.67 -0.88 -1.55
C LEU A 63 -1.06 0.49 -1.81
N ILE A 64 -1.77 1.54 -1.44
CA ILE A 64 -1.30 2.92 -1.58
C ILE A 64 -0.98 3.43 -0.19
N LEU A 65 0.26 3.88 0.00
CA LEU A 65 0.70 4.59 1.20
C LEU A 65 0.91 6.07 0.86
N SER A 66 0.30 6.94 1.65
CA SER A 66 0.65 8.36 1.67
C SER A 66 1.83 8.54 2.63
N VAL A 67 2.92 9.14 2.14
CA VAL A 67 4.19 9.25 2.87
C VAL A 67 4.69 10.69 2.80
N GLU A 68 5.31 11.16 3.87
CA GLU A 68 6.05 12.41 3.91
C GLU A 68 7.53 12.14 4.15
N THR A 69 8.40 12.77 3.37
CA THR A 69 9.87 12.76 3.56
C THR A 69 10.41 14.09 3.06
N ASP A 70 11.35 14.67 3.80
CA ASP A 70 11.98 15.97 3.47
C ASP A 70 10.98 17.10 3.22
N GLY A 71 9.86 17.10 3.95
CA GLY A 71 8.79 18.09 3.78
C GLY A 71 7.95 17.92 2.50
N GLU A 72 8.23 16.90 1.67
CA GLU A 72 7.46 16.59 0.48
C GLU A 72 6.53 15.40 0.72
N ARG A 73 5.35 15.45 0.08
CA ARG A 73 4.39 14.35 0.12
C ARG A 73 4.49 13.47 -1.11
N TRP A 74 4.40 12.17 -0.87
CA TRP A 74 4.54 11.12 -1.86
C TRP A 74 3.41 10.11 -1.72
N ARG A 75 3.05 9.49 -2.84
CA ARG A 75 2.27 8.25 -2.89
C ARG A 75 3.23 7.12 -3.23
N VAL A 76 3.27 6.10 -2.38
CA VAL A 76 3.94 4.83 -2.67
C VAL A 76 2.85 3.86 -3.11
N LEU A 77 2.96 3.34 -4.33
CA LEU A 77 2.00 2.43 -4.93
C LEU A 77 2.64 1.04 -5.03
N ALA A 78 2.25 0.14 -4.13
CA ALA A 78 2.64 -1.26 -4.21
C ALA A 78 1.58 -2.02 -5.01
N ARG A 79 1.90 -2.37 -6.26
CA ARG A 79 1.08 -3.25 -7.10
C ARG A 79 1.18 -4.67 -6.57
N LEU A 80 0.03 -5.27 -6.37
CA LEU A 80 -0.11 -6.61 -5.81
C LEU A 80 -0.68 -7.55 -6.87
N ARG A 81 -0.48 -8.84 -6.63
CA ARG A 81 -1.29 -9.93 -7.18
C ARG A 81 -1.86 -10.70 -6.00
N ILE A 82 -3.17 -10.90 -5.97
CA ILE A 82 -3.83 -11.63 -4.87
C ILE A 82 -4.38 -12.93 -5.41
N VAL A 83 -3.94 -14.06 -4.85
CA VAL A 83 -4.60 -15.35 -5.08
C VAL A 83 -5.51 -15.64 -3.90
N ALA A 84 -6.76 -16.00 -4.17
CA ALA A 84 -7.64 -16.55 -3.15
C ALA A 84 -7.16 -17.97 -2.81
N GLY A 85 -6.79 -18.18 -1.56
CA GLY A 85 -6.38 -19.49 -1.07
C GLY A 85 -7.53 -20.50 -1.03
N PRO A 86 -7.26 -21.75 -0.63
CA PRO A 86 -8.25 -22.82 -0.60
C PRO A 86 -9.49 -22.51 0.26
N ASN A 87 -9.37 -21.63 1.27
CA ASN A 87 -10.49 -21.23 2.12
C ASN A 87 -11.02 -19.83 1.74
N GLY A 88 -10.65 -19.30 0.58
CA GLY A 88 -11.01 -17.96 0.14
C GLY A 88 -10.20 -16.85 0.83
N GLU A 89 -9.15 -17.18 1.58
CA GLU A 89 -8.30 -16.18 2.21
C GLU A 89 -7.39 -15.48 1.20
N PRO A 90 -7.18 -14.16 1.28
CA PRO A 90 -6.32 -13.46 0.34
C PRO A 90 -4.84 -13.77 0.59
N ARG A 91 -4.11 -14.12 -0.48
CA ARG A 91 -2.66 -14.34 -0.48
C ARG A 91 -1.97 -13.30 -1.37
N PRO A 92 -1.57 -12.15 -0.82
CA PRO A 92 -0.96 -11.07 -1.57
C PRO A 92 0.51 -11.36 -1.89
N GLU A 93 0.91 -10.98 -3.08
CA GLU A 93 2.29 -10.92 -3.52
C GLU A 93 2.58 -9.52 -4.07
N THR A 94 3.59 -8.85 -3.55
CA THR A 94 4.03 -7.56 -4.08
C THR A 94 4.77 -7.79 -5.40
N ARG A 95 4.26 -7.19 -6.48
CA ARG A 95 4.80 -7.33 -7.83
C ARG A 95 5.71 -6.18 -8.23
N LEU A 96 5.35 -4.96 -7.85
CA LEU A 96 6.08 -3.75 -8.19
C LEU A 96 5.77 -2.66 -7.16
N ILE A 97 6.76 -1.83 -6.83
CA ILE A 97 6.55 -0.64 -6.03
C ILE A 97 7.00 0.56 -6.86
N THR A 98 6.14 1.57 -6.97
CA THR A 98 6.47 2.87 -7.57
C THR A 98 6.17 4.00 -6.60
N THR A 99 6.79 5.15 -6.82
CA THR A 99 6.60 6.35 -6.00
C THR A 99 6.22 7.52 -6.89
N GLN A 100 5.28 8.34 -6.43
CA GLN A 100 4.81 9.53 -7.14
C GLN A 100 4.77 10.70 -6.17
N ARG A 101 5.43 11.81 -6.50
CA ARG A 101 5.33 13.05 -5.70
C ARG A 101 3.93 13.65 -5.87
N VAL A 102 3.28 14.01 -4.77
CA VAL A 102 1.99 14.68 -4.79
C VAL A 102 2.17 16.10 -5.32
N GLY A 103 1.27 16.54 -6.22
CA GLY A 103 1.34 17.86 -6.85
C GLY A 103 2.26 17.97 -8.08
N PHE A 104 2.81 16.85 -8.56
CA PHE A 104 3.65 16.84 -9.76
C PHE A 104 2.86 16.84 -11.09
N SER A 105 1.56 16.53 -11.06
CA SER A 105 0.68 16.58 -12.24
C SER A 105 -0.12 17.89 -12.27
N THR A 106 0.48 18.92 -12.85
CA THR A 106 -0.26 19.94 -13.59
C THR A 106 -0.26 19.52 -15.06
N GLU A 107 -1.20 18.66 -15.46
CA GLU A 107 -1.57 18.63 -16.88
C GLU A 107 -2.39 19.90 -17.12
N ALA A 108 -1.80 20.86 -17.81
CA ALA A 108 -2.55 21.91 -18.47
C ALA A 108 -3.34 21.24 -19.60
N VAL A 109 -4.66 21.30 -19.51
CA VAL A 109 -5.57 21.10 -20.65
C VAL A 109 -6.03 22.46 -21.11
#